data_AF-A0A803JZ68-F1
#
_entry.id   AF-A0A803JZ68-F1
#
_cell.length_a   1.000
_cell.length_b   1.000
_cell.length_c   1.000
_cell.angle_alpha   90.00
_cell.angle_beta   90.00
_cell.angle_gamma   90.00
#
_symmetry.space_group_name_H-M   'P 1'
#
loop_
_entity.id
_entity.type
_entity.pdbx_description
1 polymer ?
#
loop_
_entity_poly.entity_id
_entity_poly.type
_entity_poly.pdbx_seq_one_letter_code
_entity_poly.pdbx_strand_id
1 'polypeptide(L)'
;MEFQGLLGEKYGTIRIPGEVESSEFEMILDAAIEAKLETRTLEEWYCRDENAVPPAYYLRPKSEMLKNHHNPGDSTTGSANEKTWRTVAEEIKHIFSTSVKLLQEKGKLKNNQVKRYLSSALEDEFDFALGKQTAAFLKKCVCYIRKISNIERHVKIPEMARYTDVIKVENKYIRDPEALEKLAKLRDEFIPTIVASSNLRVYTSVTHCDMKLGYSQEVENHYVDGLGKQFYEDMIDIIQATVQQNFETETDPLYDEILQHLSLCKTYASFYEYRCEALNLVNKYLRPCRSGHIYPLIIYGGPCTGKTLLLAEVAKKVIYVVFLPHIRRGSLYIRGLYGRSQYC
;
A
#
# COMPACT_ATOMS: atom_id res chain seq x y z
N MET A 1 2.06 -3.53 12.39
CA MET A 1 1.34 -3.84 11.13
C MET A 1 1.88 -5.19 10.69
N GLU A 2 1.00 -6.16 10.44
CA GLU A 2 1.35 -7.53 10.05
C GLU A 2 0.77 -7.76 8.66
N PHE A 3 1.46 -8.52 7.81
CA PHE A 3 0.99 -8.84 6.46
C PHE A 3 0.65 -10.32 6.35
N GLN A 4 -0.53 -10.61 5.80
CA GLN A 4 -1.00 -11.95 5.50
C GLN A 4 -1.23 -12.07 3.99
N GLY A 5 -0.42 -12.90 3.34
CA GLY A 5 -0.49 -13.12 1.89
C GLY A 5 -1.28 -14.37 1.54
N LEU A 6 -2.18 -14.27 0.56
CA LEU A 6 -2.86 -15.41 -0.06
C LEU A 6 -2.49 -15.46 -1.54
N LEU A 7 -1.93 -16.57 -1.99
CA LEU A 7 -1.52 -16.76 -3.38
C LEU A 7 -2.17 -18.02 -3.97
N GLY A 8 -3.00 -17.85 -5.00
CA GLY A 8 -3.67 -18.96 -5.70
C GLY A 8 -3.09 -19.22 -7.10
N GLU A 9 -3.87 -19.89 -7.95
CA GLU A 9 -3.53 -20.21 -9.35
C GLU A 9 -3.97 -19.14 -10.36
N LYS A 10 -4.32 -17.95 -9.86
CA LYS A 10 -4.73 -16.77 -10.62
C LYS A 10 -3.81 -15.60 -10.31
N TYR A 11 -3.10 -15.13 -11.32
CA TYR A 11 -2.26 -13.93 -11.26
C TYR A 11 -3.11 -12.66 -11.37
N GLY A 12 -4.15 -12.70 -12.20
CA GLY A 12 -5.08 -11.60 -12.41
C GLY A 12 -4.67 -10.63 -13.51
N THR A 13 -5.54 -9.66 -13.77
CA THR A 13 -5.32 -8.66 -14.82
C THR A 13 -4.40 -7.54 -14.33
N ILE A 14 -3.80 -6.83 -15.29
CA ILE A 14 -3.06 -5.59 -15.06
C ILE A 14 -3.91 -4.60 -14.25
N ARG A 15 -3.25 -3.92 -13.30
CA ARG A 15 -3.86 -2.85 -12.52
C ARG A 15 -3.93 -1.56 -13.35
N ILE A 16 -5.07 -0.87 -13.32
CA ILE A 16 -5.19 0.45 -13.92
C ILE A 16 -4.40 1.45 -13.05
N PRO A 17 -3.41 2.17 -13.62
CA PRO A 17 -2.65 3.16 -12.87
C PRO A 17 -3.54 4.31 -12.41
N GLY A 18 -3.55 4.61 -11.10
CA GLY A 18 -4.27 5.77 -10.59
C GLY A 18 -3.58 7.10 -10.92
N GLU A 19 -2.27 7.05 -11.09
CA GLU A 19 -1.38 8.17 -11.35
C GLU A 19 -0.29 7.73 -12.33
N VAL A 20 0.04 8.60 -13.27
CA VAL A 20 1.09 8.39 -14.28
C VAL A 20 1.83 9.71 -14.46
N GLU A 21 3.16 9.70 -14.40
CA GLU A 21 3.94 10.90 -14.71
C GLU A 21 3.61 11.40 -16.12
N SER A 22 3.51 12.72 -16.34
CA SER A 22 3.13 13.28 -17.64
C SER A 22 4.04 12.83 -18.77
N SER A 23 5.36 12.74 -18.52
CA SER A 23 6.33 12.27 -19.50
C SER A 23 6.04 10.82 -19.95
N GLU A 24 5.70 9.94 -19.01
CA GLU A 24 5.38 8.54 -19.28
C GLU A 24 4.01 8.39 -19.92
N PHE A 25 3.01 9.19 -19.49
CA PHE A 25 1.66 9.15 -20.06
C PHE A 25 1.64 9.59 -21.52
N GLU A 26 2.33 10.69 -21.85
CA GLU A 26 2.46 11.18 -23.23
C GLU A 26 3.18 10.14 -24.11
N MET A 27 4.24 9.51 -23.62
CA MET A 27 4.90 8.41 -24.34
C MET A 27 3.98 7.21 -24.59
N ILE A 28 3.12 6.89 -23.63
CA ILE A 28 2.14 5.79 -23.76
C ILE A 28 1.07 6.14 -24.81
N LEU A 29 0.59 7.40 -24.84
CA LEU A 29 -0.33 7.87 -25.88
C LEU A 29 0.28 7.78 -27.27
N ASP A 30 1.51 8.25 -27.45
CA ASP A 30 2.22 8.18 -28.73
C ASP A 30 2.36 6.72 -29.22
N ALA A 31 2.72 5.81 -28.30
CA ALA A 31 2.83 4.39 -28.60
C ALA A 31 1.47 3.74 -28.91
N ALA A 32 0.39 4.16 -28.27
CA ALA A 32 -0.96 3.70 -28.56
C ALA A 32 -1.40 4.11 -29.98
N ILE A 33 -1.14 5.37 -30.36
CA ILE A 33 -1.42 5.89 -31.71
C ILE A 33 -0.62 5.11 -32.76
N GLU A 34 0.66 4.85 -32.48
CA GLU A 34 1.52 4.06 -33.37
C GLU A 34 1.00 2.61 -33.52
N ALA A 35 0.51 2.01 -32.44
CA ALA A 35 -0.14 0.71 -32.44
C ALA A 35 -1.55 0.71 -33.08
N LYS A 36 -2.01 1.86 -33.59
CA LYS A 36 -3.33 2.07 -34.20
C LYS A 36 -4.49 1.80 -33.23
N LEU A 37 -4.29 2.09 -31.95
CA LEU A 37 -5.32 2.01 -30.92
C LEU A 37 -6.05 3.36 -30.80
N GLU A 38 -7.32 3.29 -30.38
CA GLU A 38 -8.08 4.50 -30.05
C GLU A 38 -7.66 5.01 -28.66
N THR A 39 -7.17 6.25 -28.57
CA THR A 39 -6.68 6.86 -27.32
C THR A 39 -7.73 7.66 -26.57
N ARG A 40 -8.89 7.88 -27.19
CA ARG A 40 -9.97 8.72 -26.66
C ARG A 40 -10.35 8.34 -25.22
N THR A 41 -10.40 7.04 -24.93
CA THR A 41 -10.70 6.54 -23.58
C THR A 41 -9.66 6.97 -22.55
N LEU A 42 -8.37 7.03 -22.89
CA LEU A 42 -7.36 7.56 -21.96
C LEU A 42 -7.53 9.07 -21.73
N GLU A 43 -7.78 9.82 -22.79
CA GLU A 43 -7.95 11.29 -22.74
C GLU A 43 -9.21 11.71 -21.96
N GLU A 44 -10.29 10.92 -22.05
CA GLU A 44 -11.52 11.17 -21.30
C GLU A 44 -11.39 10.82 -19.81
N TRP A 45 -10.64 9.76 -19.48
CA TRP A 45 -10.57 9.19 -18.13
C TRP A 45 -9.38 9.67 -17.30
N TYR A 46 -8.35 10.24 -17.92
CA TYR A 46 -7.21 10.83 -17.21
C TYR A 46 -7.22 12.36 -17.31
N CYS A 47 -6.90 13.04 -16.21
CA CYS A 47 -6.73 14.49 -16.18
C CYS A 47 -5.29 14.86 -15.84
N ARG A 48 -4.72 15.79 -16.60
CA ARG A 48 -3.40 16.34 -16.31
C ARG A 48 -3.49 17.34 -15.16
N ASP A 49 -2.61 17.17 -14.17
CA ASP A 49 -2.40 18.10 -13.08
C ASP A 49 -1.01 18.75 -13.21
N GLU A 50 -1.02 20.05 -13.49
CA GLU A 50 0.19 20.89 -13.58
C GLU A 50 0.70 21.31 -12.20
N ASN A 51 -0.09 21.12 -11.12
CA ASN A 51 0.32 21.49 -9.77
C ASN A 51 1.15 20.40 -9.10
N ALA A 52 1.11 19.16 -9.62
CA ALA A 52 1.97 18.07 -9.20
C ALA A 52 3.42 18.33 -9.64
N VAL A 53 4.39 17.93 -8.81
CA VAL A 53 5.83 18.06 -9.11
C VAL A 53 6.49 16.69 -8.96
N PRO A 54 6.81 15.98 -10.08
CA PRO A 54 6.59 16.38 -11.48
C PRO A 54 5.10 16.37 -11.89
N PRO A 55 4.73 17.03 -12.99
CA PRO A 55 3.37 16.97 -13.54
C PRO A 55 2.93 15.53 -13.80
N ALA A 56 1.65 15.24 -13.53
CA ALA A 56 1.11 13.89 -13.61
C ALA A 56 -0.32 13.87 -14.15
N TYR A 57 -0.71 12.72 -14.70
CA TYR A 57 -2.07 12.40 -15.10
C TYR A 57 -2.73 11.51 -14.05
N TYR A 58 -3.90 11.90 -13.57
CA TYR A 58 -4.68 11.16 -12.58
C TYR A 58 -5.95 10.57 -13.19
N LEU A 59 -6.24 9.32 -12.81
CA LEU A 59 -7.49 8.67 -13.17
C LEU A 59 -8.67 9.37 -12.49
N ARG A 60 -9.64 9.83 -13.28
CA ARG A 60 -10.82 10.53 -12.77
C ARG A 60 -11.70 9.61 -11.91
N PRO A 61 -12.37 10.15 -10.87
CA PRO A 61 -13.28 9.37 -10.05
C PRO A 61 -14.42 8.74 -10.88
N LYS A 62 -14.68 7.45 -10.66
CA LYS A 62 -15.75 6.71 -11.36
C LYS A 62 -17.11 7.40 -11.27
N SER A 63 -17.40 8.00 -10.11
CA SER A 63 -18.66 8.69 -9.82
C SER A 63 -18.86 9.95 -10.67
N GLU A 64 -17.79 10.58 -11.14
CA GLU A 64 -17.84 11.76 -12.01
C GLU A 64 -18.07 11.34 -13.46
N MET A 65 -17.32 10.34 -13.93
CA MET A 65 -17.38 9.87 -15.32
C MET A 65 -18.69 9.16 -15.65
N LEU A 66 -19.22 8.35 -14.73
CA LEU A 66 -20.47 7.61 -14.97
C LEU A 66 -21.72 8.50 -14.96
N LYS A 67 -21.66 9.71 -14.38
CA LYS A 67 -22.76 10.69 -14.44
C LYS A 67 -22.87 11.34 -15.83
N ASN A 68 -21.73 11.55 -16.50
CA ASN A 68 -21.69 12.18 -17.82
C ASN A 68 -22.22 11.26 -18.94
N HIS A 69 -22.34 9.95 -18.68
CA HIS A 69 -22.90 8.98 -19.62
C HIS A 69 -24.40 8.70 -19.42
N HIS A 70 -25.07 9.34 -18.44
CA HIS A 70 -26.48 9.10 -18.14
C HIS A 70 -27.36 10.34 -18.33
N ASN A 71 -28.48 10.16 -19.04
CA ASN A 71 -29.61 11.09 -18.99
C ASN A 71 -30.32 10.99 -17.63
N PRO A 72 -30.81 12.10 -17.04
CA PRO A 72 -31.31 12.19 -15.67
C PRO A 72 -32.73 11.61 -15.47
N GLY A 73 -33.00 10.39 -15.97
CA GLY A 73 -34.35 9.80 -15.97
C GLY A 73 -34.46 8.31 -15.64
N ASP A 74 -33.38 7.53 -15.61
CA ASP A 74 -33.47 6.07 -15.39
C ASP A 74 -33.03 5.68 -13.97
N SER A 75 -33.92 5.00 -13.24
CA SER A 75 -33.73 4.55 -11.84
C SER A 75 -33.15 3.13 -11.72
N THR A 76 -32.46 2.63 -12.75
CA THR A 76 -31.83 1.28 -12.82
C THR A 76 -30.29 1.34 -12.82
N THR A 77 -29.71 2.37 -12.20
CA THR A 77 -28.35 2.87 -12.45
C THR A 77 -27.17 1.99 -11.99
N GLY A 78 -27.35 1.00 -11.12
CA GLY A 78 -26.20 0.27 -10.55
C GLY A 78 -25.51 -0.70 -11.53
N SER A 79 -26.29 -1.57 -12.18
CA SER A 79 -25.75 -2.68 -12.97
C SER A 79 -25.30 -2.27 -14.38
N ALA A 80 -25.94 -1.26 -14.97
CA ALA A 80 -25.54 -0.68 -16.25
C ALA A 80 -24.20 0.05 -16.13
N ASN A 81 -24.04 0.88 -15.10
CA ASN A 81 -22.79 1.60 -14.81
C ASN A 81 -21.61 0.66 -14.55
N GLU A 82 -21.84 -0.44 -13.84
CA GLU A 82 -20.81 -1.46 -13.58
C GLU A 82 -20.36 -2.14 -14.88
N LYS A 83 -21.28 -2.41 -15.83
CA LYS A 83 -20.92 -2.95 -17.14
C LYS A 83 -20.12 -1.95 -17.97
N THR A 84 -20.57 -0.69 -18.02
CA THR A 84 -19.86 0.39 -18.73
C THR A 84 -18.44 0.56 -18.20
N TRP A 85 -18.28 0.63 -16.87
CA TRP A 85 -16.95 0.72 -16.25
C TRP A 85 -16.08 -0.49 -16.58
N ARG A 86 -16.63 -1.71 -16.58
CA ARG A 86 -15.86 -2.91 -16.95
C ARG A 86 -15.34 -2.84 -18.38
N THR A 87 -16.16 -2.40 -19.33
CA THR A 87 -15.75 -2.25 -20.73
C THR A 87 -14.63 -1.24 -20.87
N VAL A 88 -14.80 -0.04 -20.29
CA VAL A 88 -13.76 1.00 -20.26
C VAL A 88 -12.48 0.51 -19.59
N ALA A 89 -12.60 -0.18 -18.45
CA ALA A 89 -11.46 -0.68 -17.70
C ALA A 89 -10.63 -1.68 -18.52
N GLU A 90 -11.28 -2.57 -19.26
CA GLU A 90 -10.58 -3.50 -20.15
C GLU A 90 -9.94 -2.79 -21.34
N GLU A 91 -10.58 -1.74 -21.88
CA GLU A 91 -9.98 -0.92 -22.93
C GLU A 91 -8.74 -0.19 -22.45
N ILE A 92 -8.80 0.48 -21.29
CA ILE A 92 -7.63 1.14 -20.67
C ILE A 92 -6.50 0.13 -20.46
N LYS A 93 -6.79 -1.04 -19.88
CA LYS A 93 -5.78 -2.11 -19.69
C LYS A 93 -5.18 -2.57 -21.00
N HIS A 94 -5.99 -2.72 -22.06
CA HIS A 94 -5.51 -3.12 -23.37
C HIS A 94 -4.58 -2.07 -23.99
N ILE A 95 -4.94 -0.79 -23.89
CA ILE A 95 -4.10 0.33 -24.37
C ILE A 95 -2.78 0.36 -23.62
N PHE A 96 -2.79 0.32 -22.28
CA PHE A 96 -1.58 0.30 -21.47
C PHE A 96 -0.70 -0.92 -21.79
N SER A 97 -1.29 -2.13 -21.81
CA SER A 97 -0.55 -3.37 -22.07
C SER A 97 0.17 -3.35 -23.41
N THR A 98 -0.54 -2.96 -24.47
CA THR A 98 0.00 -2.93 -25.83
C THR A 98 1.07 -1.85 -26.00
N SER A 99 0.78 -0.64 -25.51
CA SER A 99 1.67 0.52 -25.64
C SER A 99 2.96 0.33 -24.85
N VAL A 100 2.88 -0.18 -23.63
CA VAL A 100 4.05 -0.43 -22.77
C VAL A 100 4.92 -1.54 -23.33
N LYS A 101 4.33 -2.61 -23.89
CA LYS A 101 5.09 -3.67 -24.59
C LYS A 101 5.84 -3.11 -25.80
N LEU A 102 5.18 -2.28 -26.61
CA LEU A 102 5.83 -1.60 -27.75
C LEU A 102 6.99 -0.69 -27.30
N LEU A 103 6.80 0.07 -26.21
CA LEU A 103 7.85 0.93 -25.65
C LEU A 103 9.01 0.13 -25.05
N GLN A 104 8.74 -1.04 -24.48
CA GLN A 104 9.76 -1.97 -23.98
C GLN A 104 10.62 -2.51 -25.13
N GLU A 105 9.99 -2.97 -26.22
CA GLU A 105 10.69 -3.47 -27.41
C GLU A 105 11.60 -2.40 -28.03
N LYS A 106 11.18 -1.13 -27.95
CA LYS A 106 11.96 0.03 -28.41
C LYS A 106 13.02 0.51 -27.42
N GLY A 107 13.11 -0.08 -26.23
CA GLY A 107 14.03 0.33 -25.18
C GLY A 107 13.77 1.73 -24.61
N LYS A 108 12.56 2.28 -24.82
CA LYS A 108 12.18 3.61 -24.32
C LYS A 108 11.76 3.58 -22.84
N LEU A 109 11.26 2.45 -22.35
CA LEU A 109 10.95 2.24 -20.93
C LEU A 109 11.94 1.26 -20.30
N LYS A 110 12.36 1.56 -19.07
CA LYS A 110 13.18 0.66 -18.25
C LYS A 110 12.33 -0.47 -17.66
N ASN A 111 12.93 -1.61 -17.34
CA ASN A 111 12.23 -2.76 -16.77
C ASN A 111 11.37 -2.43 -15.53
N ASN A 112 11.83 -1.52 -14.65
CA ASN A 112 11.06 -1.11 -13.48
C ASN A 112 9.80 -0.31 -13.86
N GLN A 113 9.87 0.54 -14.89
CA GLN A 113 8.72 1.28 -15.40
C GLN A 113 7.73 0.32 -16.06
N VAL A 114 8.23 -0.61 -16.88
CA VAL A 114 7.41 -1.65 -17.51
C VAL A 114 6.66 -2.49 -16.46
N LYS A 115 7.36 -2.94 -15.40
CA LYS A 115 6.76 -3.69 -14.29
C LYS A 115 5.57 -2.93 -13.69
N ARG A 116 5.72 -1.63 -13.42
CA ARG A 116 4.67 -0.77 -12.85
C ARG A 116 3.36 -0.76 -13.63
N TYR A 117 3.41 -0.97 -14.94
CA TYR A 117 2.21 -0.93 -15.80
C TYR A 117 1.73 -2.31 -16.26
N LEU A 118 2.55 -3.36 -16.13
CA LEU A 118 2.21 -4.71 -16.60
C LEU A 118 2.01 -5.71 -15.46
N SER A 119 2.21 -5.31 -14.21
CA SER A 119 1.96 -6.13 -13.02
C SER A 119 0.48 -6.14 -12.62
N SER A 120 0.05 -7.25 -12.04
CA SER A 120 -1.27 -7.36 -11.43
C SER A 120 -1.28 -6.74 -10.03
N ALA A 121 -2.48 -6.43 -9.52
CA ALA A 121 -2.64 -5.95 -8.15
C ALA A 121 -2.04 -6.92 -7.11
N LEU A 122 -2.11 -8.23 -7.39
CA LEU A 122 -1.53 -9.27 -6.55
C LEU A 122 0.00 -9.14 -6.48
N GLU A 123 0.68 -8.99 -7.61
CA GLU A 123 2.13 -8.82 -7.61
C GLU A 123 2.55 -7.54 -6.88
N ASP A 124 1.85 -6.42 -7.12
CA ASP A 124 2.12 -5.15 -6.45
C ASP A 124 1.98 -5.24 -4.93
N GLU A 125 0.93 -5.93 -4.45
CA GLU A 125 0.69 -6.14 -3.02
C GLU A 125 1.82 -6.96 -2.38
N PHE A 126 2.28 -8.02 -3.04
CA PHE A 126 3.39 -8.83 -2.56
C PHE A 126 4.73 -8.09 -2.63
N ASP A 127 5.01 -7.34 -3.70
CA ASP A 127 6.23 -6.53 -3.84
C ASP A 127 6.31 -5.44 -2.76
N PHE A 128 5.19 -4.74 -2.52
CA PHE A 128 5.08 -3.73 -1.47
C PHE A 128 5.23 -4.33 -0.07
N ALA A 129 4.53 -5.43 0.20
CA ALA A 129 4.47 -6.00 1.53
C ALA A 129 5.70 -6.83 1.91
N LEU A 130 6.42 -7.42 0.96
CA LEU A 130 7.55 -8.31 1.24
C LEU A 130 8.88 -7.79 0.67
N GLY A 131 8.87 -7.12 -0.48
CA GLY A 131 10.07 -6.88 -1.29
C GLY A 131 11.11 -5.92 -0.68
N LYS A 132 10.69 -4.98 0.17
CA LYS A 132 11.58 -3.96 0.78
C LYS A 132 11.43 -3.87 2.30
N GLN A 133 11.12 -4.99 2.96
CA GLN A 133 10.90 -5.04 4.40
C GLN A 133 12.12 -5.55 5.18
N THR A 134 12.17 -5.22 6.47
CA THR A 134 13.21 -5.74 7.37
C THR A 134 12.92 -7.20 7.75
N ALA A 135 13.96 -7.98 8.03
CA ALA A 135 13.79 -9.37 8.49
C ALA A 135 12.93 -9.48 9.76
N ALA A 136 12.97 -8.47 10.64
CA ALA A 136 12.12 -8.41 11.84
C ALA A 136 10.63 -8.22 11.50
N PHE A 137 10.31 -7.45 10.46
CA PHE A 137 8.95 -7.31 9.96
C PHE A 137 8.48 -8.61 9.29
N LEU A 138 9.32 -9.21 8.46
CA LEU A 138 9.00 -10.44 7.72
C LEU A 138 8.72 -11.65 8.63
N LYS A 139 9.34 -11.71 9.82
CA LYS A 139 9.02 -12.71 10.86
C LYS A 139 7.57 -12.66 11.36
N LYS A 140 6.93 -11.49 11.23
CA LYS A 140 5.52 -11.26 11.61
C LYS A 140 4.57 -11.46 10.44
N CYS A 141 5.10 -11.83 9.28
CA CYS A 141 4.32 -12.06 8.07
C CYS A 141 4.12 -13.56 7.86
N VAL A 142 2.98 -13.91 7.26
CA VAL A 142 2.66 -15.28 6.87
C VAL A 142 2.06 -15.29 5.47
N CYS A 143 2.42 -16.29 4.66
CA CYS A 143 1.88 -16.47 3.32
C CYS A 143 1.32 -17.88 3.13
N TYR A 144 0.13 -17.97 2.57
CA TYR A 144 -0.50 -19.25 2.20
C TYR A 144 -0.60 -19.35 0.70
N ILE A 145 0.02 -20.39 0.15
CA ILE A 145 0.04 -20.69 -1.28
C ILE A 145 -0.88 -21.88 -1.54
N ARG A 146 -1.90 -21.69 -2.36
CA ARG A 146 -2.76 -22.77 -2.86
C ARG A 146 -2.41 -23.12 -4.29
N LYS A 147 -1.94 -24.35 -4.48
CA LYS A 147 -1.78 -24.97 -5.80
C LYS A 147 -3.02 -25.80 -6.13
N ILE A 148 -3.50 -25.73 -7.36
CA ILE A 148 -4.62 -26.54 -7.86
C ILE A 148 -4.08 -27.49 -8.92
N SER A 149 -4.09 -28.79 -8.62
CA SER A 149 -3.62 -29.82 -9.54
C SER A 149 -4.67 -30.14 -10.61
N ASN A 150 -4.20 -30.52 -11.80
CA ASN A 150 -5.02 -30.89 -12.97
C ASN A 150 -5.91 -29.76 -13.51
N ILE A 151 -5.52 -28.49 -13.26
CA ILE A 151 -6.31 -27.34 -13.68
C ILE A 151 -6.44 -27.26 -15.21
N GLU A 152 -5.41 -27.70 -15.94
CA GLU A 152 -5.32 -27.67 -17.41
C GLU A 152 -6.45 -28.48 -18.07
N ARG A 153 -6.89 -29.56 -17.43
CA ARG A 153 -7.92 -30.46 -17.97
C ARG A 153 -9.32 -29.83 -17.93
N HIS A 154 -9.51 -28.84 -17.07
CA HIS A 154 -10.82 -28.27 -16.75
C HIS A 154 -10.96 -26.81 -17.18
N VAL A 155 -9.96 -26.21 -17.82
CA VAL A 155 -9.97 -24.79 -18.27
C VAL A 155 -11.17 -24.44 -19.17
N LYS A 156 -11.76 -25.43 -19.84
CA LYS A 156 -12.96 -25.26 -20.67
C LYS A 156 -14.24 -24.98 -19.85
N ILE A 157 -14.23 -25.31 -18.57
CA ILE A 157 -15.34 -25.10 -17.65
C ILE A 157 -15.34 -23.60 -17.26
N PRO A 158 -16.38 -22.82 -17.56
CA PRO A 158 -16.41 -21.37 -17.30
C PRO A 158 -16.11 -20.98 -15.86
N GLU A 159 -16.53 -21.81 -14.89
CA GLU A 159 -16.32 -21.61 -13.46
C GLU A 159 -14.84 -21.58 -13.08
N MET A 160 -13.95 -22.21 -13.88
CA MET A 160 -12.51 -22.21 -13.64
C MET A 160 -11.85 -20.84 -13.78
N ALA A 161 -12.49 -19.89 -14.47
CA ALA A 161 -12.01 -18.51 -14.57
C ALA A 161 -11.96 -17.78 -13.21
N ARG A 162 -12.60 -18.34 -12.17
CA ARG A 162 -12.47 -17.88 -10.78
C ARG A 162 -11.10 -18.20 -10.18
N TYR A 163 -10.50 -19.32 -10.58
CA TYR A 163 -9.30 -19.88 -9.96
C TYR A 163 -8.04 -19.72 -10.81
N THR A 164 -8.16 -19.45 -12.11
CA THR A 164 -7.03 -19.22 -12.99
C THR A 164 -7.36 -18.24 -14.11
N ASP A 165 -6.33 -17.64 -14.69
CA ASP A 165 -6.47 -16.73 -15.83
C ASP A 165 -6.65 -17.53 -17.12
N VAL A 166 -7.75 -17.26 -17.81
CA VAL A 166 -8.20 -18.02 -18.99
C VAL A 166 -8.39 -17.07 -20.16
N ILE A 167 -7.83 -17.43 -21.31
CA ILE A 167 -8.01 -16.73 -22.58
C ILE A 167 -8.66 -17.64 -23.61
N LYS A 168 -9.36 -17.03 -24.57
CA LYS A 168 -10.01 -17.74 -25.67
C LYS A 168 -9.19 -17.58 -26.95
N VAL A 169 -8.58 -18.67 -27.42
CA VAL A 169 -7.78 -18.71 -28.66
C VAL A 169 -8.41 -19.74 -29.60
N GLU A 170 -8.72 -19.35 -30.84
CA GLU A 170 -9.31 -20.25 -31.85
C GLU A 170 -10.55 -21.02 -31.35
N ASN A 171 -11.41 -20.33 -30.57
CA ASN A 171 -12.60 -20.89 -29.94
C ASN A 171 -12.34 -21.98 -28.86
N LYS A 172 -11.10 -22.11 -28.38
CA LYS A 172 -10.72 -22.96 -27.24
C LYS A 172 -10.29 -22.09 -26.06
N TYR A 173 -10.69 -22.49 -24.87
CA TYR A 173 -10.23 -21.87 -23.63
C TYR A 173 -8.91 -22.53 -23.20
N ILE A 174 -7.89 -21.70 -23.00
CA ILE A 174 -6.56 -22.10 -22.51
C ILE A 174 -6.16 -21.18 -21.37
N ARG A 175 -5.20 -21.61 -20.53
CA ARG A 175 -4.61 -20.71 -19.53
C ARG A 175 -3.83 -19.62 -20.23
N ASP A 176 -3.90 -18.41 -19.70
CA ASP A 176 -3.07 -17.31 -20.17
C ASP A 176 -1.58 -17.63 -19.91
N PRO A 177 -0.75 -17.83 -20.95
CA PRO A 177 0.65 -18.18 -20.78
C PRO A 177 1.45 -17.03 -20.14
N GLU A 178 1.11 -15.77 -20.42
CA GLU A 178 1.81 -14.60 -19.85
C GLU A 178 1.51 -14.49 -18.36
N ALA A 179 0.23 -14.62 -17.98
CA ALA A 179 -0.16 -14.62 -16.58
C ALA A 179 0.45 -15.81 -15.81
N LEU A 180 0.53 -16.98 -16.43
CA LEU A 180 1.15 -18.17 -15.84
C LEU A 180 2.65 -17.99 -15.60
N GLU A 181 3.38 -17.40 -16.55
CA GLU A 181 4.80 -17.10 -16.39
C GLU A 181 5.03 -16.10 -15.24
N LYS A 182 4.25 -15.02 -15.18
CA LYS A 182 4.35 -14.04 -14.10
C LYS A 182 3.98 -14.65 -12.73
N LEU A 183 2.97 -15.52 -12.69
CA LEU A 183 2.62 -16.26 -11.48
C LEU A 183 3.76 -17.17 -11.02
N ALA A 184 4.40 -17.88 -11.95
CA ALA A 184 5.52 -18.76 -11.64
C ALA A 184 6.70 -17.95 -11.06
N LYS A 185 7.04 -16.80 -11.65
CA LYS A 185 8.08 -15.90 -11.11
C LYS A 185 7.73 -15.42 -9.70
N LEU A 186 6.48 -15.02 -9.45
CA LEU A 186 6.04 -14.57 -8.12
C LEU A 186 6.10 -15.71 -7.08
N ARG A 187 5.57 -16.88 -7.44
CA ARG A 187 5.40 -18.03 -6.54
C ARG A 187 6.68 -18.80 -6.29
N ASP A 188 7.44 -19.08 -7.35
CA ASP A 188 8.53 -20.05 -7.36
C ASP A 188 9.93 -19.37 -7.37
N GLU A 189 10.02 -18.05 -7.62
CA GLU A 189 11.27 -17.29 -7.54
C GLU A 189 11.24 -16.23 -6.43
N PHE A 190 10.28 -15.30 -6.48
CA PHE A 190 10.21 -14.17 -5.54
C PHE A 190 9.97 -14.61 -4.09
N ILE A 191 8.88 -15.35 -3.81
CA ILE A 191 8.58 -15.79 -2.44
C ILE A 191 9.72 -16.64 -1.86
N PRO A 192 10.26 -17.66 -2.55
CA PRO A 192 11.40 -18.43 -2.04
C PRO A 192 12.64 -17.57 -1.77
N THR A 193 12.90 -16.54 -2.58
CA THR A 193 14.01 -15.60 -2.33
C THR A 193 13.82 -14.83 -1.02
N ILE A 194 12.58 -14.40 -0.72
CA ILE A 194 12.26 -13.75 0.56
C ILE A 194 12.38 -14.75 1.71
N VAL A 195 11.92 -16.00 1.55
CA VAL A 195 12.06 -17.06 2.57
C VAL A 195 13.52 -17.45 2.81
N ALA A 196 14.38 -17.39 1.80
CA ALA A 196 15.81 -17.68 1.97
C ALA A 196 16.55 -16.56 2.70
N SER A 197 16.11 -15.30 2.51
CA SER A 197 16.71 -14.12 3.12
C SER A 197 16.07 -13.72 4.46
N SER A 198 14.92 -14.31 4.81
CA SER A 198 14.15 -13.98 6.01
C SER A 198 13.39 -15.20 6.54
N ASN A 199 13.07 -15.23 7.84
CA ASN A 199 12.24 -16.30 8.41
C ASN A 199 10.74 -16.06 8.14
N LEU A 200 10.37 -15.76 6.89
CA LEU A 200 8.99 -15.63 6.46
C LEU A 200 8.29 -16.99 6.55
N ARG A 201 7.12 -17.04 7.21
CA ARG A 201 6.32 -18.27 7.29
C ARG A 201 5.55 -18.47 5.99
N VAL A 202 5.75 -19.61 5.34
CA VAL A 202 5.07 -19.94 4.08
C VAL A 202 4.52 -21.35 4.15
N TYR A 203 3.23 -21.50 3.87
CA TYR A 203 2.55 -22.79 3.78
C TYR A 203 2.05 -23.02 2.37
N THR A 204 2.31 -24.21 1.82
CA THR A 204 1.79 -24.59 0.50
C THR A 204 0.80 -25.74 0.64
N SER A 205 -0.43 -25.52 0.19
CA SER A 205 -1.48 -26.53 0.14
C SER A 205 -1.79 -26.90 -1.31
N VAL A 206 -2.02 -28.18 -1.57
CA VAL A 206 -2.42 -28.68 -2.89
C VAL A 206 -3.87 -29.16 -2.82
N THR A 207 -4.70 -28.63 -3.71
CA THR A 207 -6.07 -29.07 -3.93
C THR A 207 -6.18 -29.72 -5.30
N HIS A 208 -7.11 -30.65 -5.48
CA HIS A 208 -7.24 -31.41 -6.72
C HIS A 208 -8.59 -31.15 -7.35
N CYS A 209 -8.61 -30.88 -8.67
CA CYS A 209 -9.85 -30.93 -9.43
C CYS A 209 -10.39 -32.36 -9.48
N ASP A 210 -11.70 -32.51 -9.30
CA ASP A 210 -12.40 -33.75 -9.58
C ASP A 210 -12.37 -34.04 -11.09
N MET A 211 -12.13 -35.31 -11.45
CA MET A 211 -11.88 -35.71 -12.84
C MET A 211 -13.11 -35.53 -13.75
N LYS A 212 -14.33 -35.49 -13.20
CA LYS A 212 -15.59 -35.35 -13.94
C LYS A 212 -16.19 -33.95 -13.80
N LEU A 213 -16.12 -33.36 -12.62
CA LEU A 213 -16.83 -32.13 -12.29
C LEU A 213 -15.95 -30.88 -12.25
N GLY A 214 -14.62 -31.03 -12.36
CA GLY A 214 -13.69 -29.91 -12.21
C GLY A 214 -13.52 -29.53 -10.73
N TYR A 215 -13.37 -28.24 -10.43
CA TYR A 215 -13.17 -27.80 -9.05
C TYR A 215 -14.52 -27.64 -8.32
N SER A 216 -14.85 -28.58 -7.43
CA SER A 216 -16.14 -28.57 -6.73
C SER A 216 -16.16 -27.64 -5.51
N GLN A 217 -17.35 -27.21 -5.11
CA GLN A 217 -17.57 -26.40 -3.90
C GLN A 217 -17.13 -27.14 -2.64
N GLU A 218 -17.23 -28.46 -2.61
CA GLU A 218 -16.82 -29.28 -1.45
C GLU A 218 -15.30 -29.22 -1.24
N VAL A 219 -14.52 -29.33 -2.32
CA VAL A 219 -13.05 -29.20 -2.26
C VAL A 219 -12.67 -27.77 -1.87
N GLU A 220 -13.40 -26.76 -2.36
CA GLU A 220 -13.23 -25.37 -1.93
C GLU A 220 -13.47 -25.20 -0.43
N ASN A 221 -14.62 -25.66 0.06
CA ASN A 221 -15.01 -25.52 1.46
C ASN A 221 -14.03 -26.24 2.39
N HIS A 222 -13.62 -27.46 2.04
CA HIS A 222 -12.62 -28.20 2.82
C HIS A 222 -11.28 -27.44 2.88
N TYR A 223 -10.84 -26.83 1.78
CA TYR A 223 -9.65 -25.99 1.78
C TYR A 223 -9.82 -24.74 2.66
N VAL A 224 -10.96 -24.04 2.54
CA VAL A 224 -11.25 -22.82 3.31
C VAL A 224 -11.31 -23.12 4.81
N ASP A 225 -11.93 -24.23 5.22
CA ASP A 225 -11.99 -24.64 6.63
C ASP A 225 -10.61 -24.97 7.18
N GLY A 226 -9.78 -25.67 6.40
CA GLY A 226 -8.39 -25.96 6.76
C GLY A 226 -7.55 -24.70 6.87
N LEU A 227 -7.67 -23.80 5.89
CA LEU A 227 -6.99 -22.50 5.88
C LEU A 227 -7.41 -21.65 7.08
N GLY A 228 -8.70 -21.62 7.43
CA GLY A 228 -9.22 -20.85 8.55
C GLY A 228 -8.65 -21.31 9.89
N LYS A 229 -8.52 -22.63 10.10
CA LYS A 229 -7.89 -23.19 11.32
C LYS A 229 -6.40 -22.84 11.38
N GLN A 230 -5.69 -23.08 10.28
CA GLN A 230 -4.26 -22.77 10.18
C GLN A 230 -3.99 -21.27 10.43
N PHE A 231 -4.80 -20.40 9.79
CA PHE A 231 -4.73 -18.96 9.98
C PHE A 231 -4.92 -18.55 11.44
N TYR A 232 -5.93 -19.13 12.11
CA TYR A 232 -6.18 -18.84 13.52
C TYR A 232 -5.00 -19.22 14.42
N GLU A 233 -4.43 -20.41 14.22
CA GLU A 233 -3.25 -20.88 14.96
C GLU A 233 -2.02 -20.00 14.70
N ASP A 234 -1.73 -19.69 13.43
CA ASP A 234 -0.60 -18.84 13.05
C ASP A 234 -0.71 -17.44 13.65
N MET A 235 -1.91 -16.85 13.65
CA MET A 235 -2.13 -15.52 14.21
C MET A 235 -1.90 -15.52 15.73
N ILE A 236 -2.34 -16.55 16.45
CA ILE A 236 -2.05 -16.70 17.88
C ILE A 236 -0.54 -16.76 18.09
N ASP A 237 0.16 -17.60 17.33
CA ASP A 237 1.60 -17.80 17.48
C ASP A 237 2.40 -16.52 17.15
N ILE A 238 2.01 -15.78 16.11
CA ILE A 238 2.66 -14.51 15.73
C ILE A 238 2.44 -13.46 16.82
N ILE A 239 1.22 -13.34 17.34
CA ILE A 239 0.88 -12.37 18.39
C ILE A 239 1.64 -12.70 19.67
N GLN A 240 1.63 -13.97 20.11
CA GLN A 240 2.32 -14.40 21.32
C GLN A 240 3.83 -14.17 21.21
N ALA A 241 4.45 -14.53 20.08
CA ALA A 241 5.87 -14.28 19.84
C ALA A 241 6.21 -12.79 19.82
N THR A 242 5.35 -11.95 19.23
CA THR A 242 5.55 -10.50 19.18
C THR A 242 5.44 -9.86 20.57
N VAL A 243 4.45 -10.29 21.36
CA VAL A 243 4.25 -9.79 22.73
C VAL A 243 5.44 -10.18 23.61
N GLN A 244 5.92 -11.42 23.54
CA GLN A 244 7.10 -11.87 24.30
C GLN A 244 8.37 -11.08 23.92
N GLN A 245 8.61 -10.85 22.63
CA GLN A 245 9.74 -10.02 22.19
C GLN A 245 9.64 -8.57 22.68
N ASN A 246 8.43 -8.00 22.71
CA ASN A 246 8.23 -6.66 23.24
C ASN A 246 8.47 -6.60 24.75
N PHE A 247 8.13 -7.65 25.51
CA PHE A 247 8.45 -7.75 26.94
C PHE A 247 9.96 -7.94 27.21
N GLU A 248 10.66 -8.71 26.38
CA GLU A 248 12.13 -8.86 26.48
C GLU A 248 12.87 -7.57 26.09
N THR A 249 12.25 -6.76 25.23
CA THR A 249 12.77 -5.47 24.77
C THR A 249 12.09 -4.30 25.48
N GLU A 250 11.42 -4.49 26.62
CA GLU A 250 10.70 -3.42 27.33
C GLU A 250 11.67 -2.32 27.75
N THR A 251 11.87 -1.37 26.84
CA THR A 251 11.97 0.03 27.19
C THR A 251 10.60 0.44 27.70
N ASP A 252 10.57 0.91 28.95
CA ASP A 252 9.44 1.52 29.65
C ASP A 252 8.44 2.16 28.66
N PRO A 253 7.12 1.91 28.73
CA PRO A 253 6.13 2.58 27.87
C PRO A 253 6.31 4.11 27.82
N LEU A 254 6.84 4.70 28.89
CA LEU A 254 7.28 6.10 28.94
C LEU A 254 8.43 6.39 27.97
N TYR A 255 9.39 5.49 27.82
CA TYR A 255 10.51 5.59 26.88
C TYR A 255 10.05 5.58 25.42
N ASP A 256 9.12 4.69 25.05
CA ASP A 256 8.55 4.66 23.70
C ASP A 256 7.75 5.93 23.39
N GLU A 257 6.95 6.41 24.34
CA GLU A 257 6.25 7.69 24.24
C GLU A 257 7.26 8.86 24.09
N ILE A 258 8.33 8.86 24.88
CA ILE A 258 9.41 9.85 24.78
C ILE A 258 10.07 9.79 23.40
N LEU A 259 10.41 8.61 22.88
CA LEU A 259 11.04 8.45 21.57
C LEU A 259 10.14 8.94 20.43
N GLN A 260 8.83 8.62 20.49
CA GLN A 260 7.86 9.10 19.51
C GLN A 260 7.75 10.64 19.56
N HIS A 261 7.64 11.22 20.76
CA HIS A 261 7.60 12.67 20.92
C HIS A 261 8.90 13.35 20.47
N LEU A 262 10.07 12.74 20.72
CA LEU A 262 11.36 13.23 20.25
C LEU A 262 11.46 13.23 18.72
N SER A 263 11.01 12.16 18.08
CA SER A 263 10.94 12.06 16.62
C SER A 263 10.06 13.16 16.03
N LEU A 264 8.86 13.35 16.59
CA LEU A 264 7.96 14.44 16.18
C LEU A 264 8.59 15.82 16.41
N CYS A 265 9.23 16.05 17.56
CA CYS A 265 9.92 17.31 17.84
C CYS A 265 11.04 17.58 16.84
N LYS A 266 11.82 16.56 16.45
CA LYS A 266 12.90 16.70 15.46
C LYS A 266 12.34 17.12 14.11
N THR A 267 11.25 16.48 13.66
CA THR A 267 10.57 16.79 12.40
C THR A 267 9.94 18.18 12.43
N TYR A 268 9.23 18.55 13.49
CA TYR A 268 8.63 19.88 13.58
C TYR A 268 9.67 20.99 13.72
N ALA A 269 10.79 20.73 14.40
CA ALA A 269 11.89 21.69 14.50
C ALA A 269 12.61 21.92 13.16
N SER A 270 12.61 20.95 12.23
CA SER A 270 13.19 21.20 10.89
C SER A 270 12.36 22.17 10.05
N PHE A 271 11.07 22.32 10.35
CA PHE A 271 10.19 23.31 9.69
C PHE A 271 10.19 24.68 10.38
N TYR A 272 10.97 24.86 11.46
CA TYR A 272 11.05 26.12 12.18
C TYR A 272 12.12 27.04 11.56
N GLU A 273 11.70 27.92 10.64
CA GLU A 273 12.61 28.87 9.98
C GLU A 273 12.66 30.26 10.65
N TYR A 274 11.62 30.61 11.42
CA TYR A 274 11.44 31.96 11.95
C TYR A 274 11.87 32.11 13.41
N ARG A 275 12.78 33.03 13.73
CA ARG A 275 13.18 33.33 15.11
C ARG A 275 12.24 34.38 15.73
N CYS A 276 11.54 34.01 16.80
CA CYS A 276 10.67 34.93 17.54
C CYS A 276 11.16 35.19 18.98
N GLU A 277 10.80 36.35 19.55
CA GLU A 277 11.14 36.70 20.94
C GLU A 277 10.54 35.72 21.95
N ALA A 278 9.39 35.11 21.63
CA ALA A 278 8.76 34.10 22.46
C ALA A 278 9.67 32.89 22.73
N LEU A 279 10.57 32.56 21.80
CA LEU A 279 11.56 31.50 22.01
C LEU A 279 12.50 31.80 23.19
N ASN A 280 12.90 33.06 23.36
CA ASN A 280 13.75 33.49 24.46
C ASN A 280 12.99 33.49 25.79
N LEU A 281 11.71 33.88 25.78
CA LEU A 281 10.84 33.85 26.96
C LEU A 281 10.62 32.43 27.47
N VAL A 282 10.32 31.49 26.57
CA VAL A 282 10.14 30.09 26.93
C VAL A 282 11.46 29.47 27.44
N ASN A 283 12.59 29.75 26.78
CA ASN A 283 13.90 29.30 27.26
C ASN A 283 14.26 29.86 28.63
N LYS A 284 13.90 31.12 28.92
CA LYS A 284 14.12 31.73 30.24
C LYS A 284 13.26 31.04 31.32
N TYR A 285 12.03 30.66 30.97
CA TYR A 285 11.12 29.95 31.87
C TYR A 285 11.59 28.52 32.19
N LEU A 286 12.19 27.82 31.23
CA LEU A 286 12.65 26.44 31.42
C LEU A 286 14.00 26.33 32.16
N ARG A 287 14.71 27.44 32.40
CA ARG A 287 15.98 27.41 33.13
C ARG A 287 15.74 27.08 34.62
N PRO A 288 16.60 26.28 35.25
CA PRO A 288 16.46 25.96 36.67
C PRO A 288 16.43 27.22 37.54
N CYS A 289 15.33 27.45 38.25
CA CYS A 289 15.19 28.50 39.25
C CYS A 289 15.29 27.90 40.65
N ARG A 290 15.96 28.58 41.59
CA ARG A 290 16.22 28.08 42.97
C ARG A 290 14.96 27.68 43.75
N SER A 291 13.80 28.20 43.37
CA SER A 291 12.51 27.96 44.04
C SER A 291 11.59 26.99 43.28
N GLY A 292 12.00 26.47 42.11
CA GLY A 292 11.13 25.73 41.20
C GLY A 292 10.01 26.60 40.60
N HIS A 293 9.51 26.23 39.43
CA HIS A 293 8.31 26.86 38.86
C HIS A 293 7.08 26.10 39.35
N ILE A 294 6.20 26.78 40.10
CA ILE A 294 4.99 26.17 40.70
C ILE A 294 3.83 26.11 39.68
N TYR A 295 3.88 26.91 38.62
CA TYR A 295 2.82 27.03 37.63
C TYR A 295 3.18 26.37 36.29
N PRO A 296 2.20 25.85 35.52
CA PRO A 296 2.44 25.34 34.17
C PRO A 296 2.70 26.49 33.17
N LEU A 297 3.58 26.27 32.20
CA LEU A 297 3.78 27.19 31.09
C LEU A 297 2.61 27.09 30.11
N ILE A 298 1.98 28.23 29.78
CA ILE A 298 0.89 28.30 28.82
C ILE A 298 1.34 29.11 27.60
N ILE A 299 1.26 28.51 26.42
CA ILE A 299 1.49 29.19 25.14
C ILE A 299 0.16 29.30 24.41
N TYR A 300 -0.29 30.54 24.18
CA TYR A 300 -1.54 30.83 23.50
C TYR A 300 -1.30 31.66 22.24
N GLY A 301 -2.25 31.61 21.31
CA GLY A 301 -2.19 32.27 20.01
C GLY A 301 -3.24 31.70 19.06
N GLY A 302 -3.58 32.41 17.98
CA GLY A 302 -4.58 31.97 17.00
C GLY A 302 -4.27 30.63 16.32
N PRO A 303 -5.22 30.04 15.58
CA PRO A 303 -4.96 28.85 14.78
C PRO A 303 -3.80 29.09 13.80
N CYS A 304 -2.98 28.07 13.55
CA CYS A 304 -1.85 28.12 12.62
C CYS A 304 -0.73 29.15 12.94
N THR A 305 -0.69 29.74 14.14
CA THR A 305 0.40 30.67 14.54
C THR A 305 1.71 29.98 14.93
N GLY A 306 1.90 28.69 14.60
CA GLY A 306 3.17 27.98 14.81
C GLY A 306 3.50 27.58 16.26
N LYS A 307 2.52 27.52 17.17
CA LYS A 307 2.75 27.13 18.58
C LYS A 307 3.47 25.79 18.74
N THR A 308 3.08 24.78 17.96
CA THR A 308 3.68 23.44 17.98
C THR A 308 5.12 23.46 17.48
N LEU A 309 5.40 24.23 16.41
CA LEU A 309 6.76 24.40 15.86
C LEU A 309 7.67 25.11 16.87
N LEU A 310 7.16 26.13 17.56
CA LEU A 310 7.88 26.83 18.62
C LEU A 310 8.27 25.88 19.77
N LEU A 311 7.33 25.07 20.26
CA LEU A 311 7.60 24.08 21.31
C LEU A 311 8.61 23.01 20.87
N ALA A 312 8.52 22.55 19.62
CA ALA A 312 9.46 21.57 19.07
C ALA A 312 10.90 22.12 19.02
N GLU A 313 11.07 23.37 18.60
CA GLU A 313 12.40 24.02 18.57
C GLU A 313 12.96 24.26 19.98
N VAL A 314 12.11 24.60 20.96
CA VAL A 314 12.51 24.69 22.37
C VAL A 314 12.94 23.32 22.89
N ALA A 315 12.14 22.27 22.67
CA ALA A 315 12.45 20.92 23.11
C ALA A 315 13.80 20.46 22.57
N LYS A 316 14.04 20.65 21.27
CA LYS A 316 15.35 20.40 20.63
C LYS A 316 16.49 21.09 21.37
N LYS A 317 16.38 22.39 21.65
CA LYS A 317 17.45 23.16 22.34
C LYS A 317 17.68 22.70 23.78
N VAL A 318 16.63 22.30 24.50
CA VAL A 318 16.75 21.80 25.88
C VAL A 318 17.43 20.44 25.93
N ILE A 319 17.13 19.54 24.98
CA ILE A 319 17.75 18.20 24.90
C ILE A 319 19.27 18.30 24.70
N TYR A 320 19.75 19.25 23.87
CA TYR A 320 21.18 19.51 23.69
C TYR A 320 21.88 19.97 24.98
N VAL A 321 21.15 20.62 25.90
CA VAL A 321 21.71 21.12 27.17
C VAL A 321 21.76 20.02 28.24
N VAL A 322 20.82 19.07 28.25
CA VAL A 322 20.76 17.98 29.24
C VAL A 322 21.80 16.88 28.97
N PHE A 323 22.23 16.70 27.72
CA PHE A 323 23.25 15.71 27.34
C PHE A 323 24.71 16.16 27.53
N LEU A 324 24.96 17.43 27.90
CA LEU A 324 26.25 17.90 28.40
C LEU A 324 26.24 17.80 29.94
N PRO A 325 27.30 17.26 30.57
CA PRO A 325 27.20 16.28 31.63
C PRO A 325 26.81 16.87 32.99
N HIS A 326 25.65 16.48 33.52
CA HIS A 326 25.53 15.99 34.90
C HIS A 326 24.13 15.41 35.16
N ILE A 327 24.11 14.13 35.50
CA ILE A 327 22.97 13.39 36.06
C ILE A 327 22.39 14.14 37.26
N ARG A 328 21.17 14.70 37.15
CA ARG A 328 20.18 14.74 38.25
C ARG A 328 18.76 14.74 37.69
N ARG A 329 17.96 13.82 38.25
CA ARG A 329 16.56 13.53 37.95
C ARG A 329 15.69 14.80 37.86
N GLY A 330 14.92 14.90 36.80
CA GLY A 330 13.82 15.85 36.64
C GLY A 330 13.03 15.49 35.37
N SER A 331 11.93 14.75 35.53
CA SER A 331 11.05 14.38 34.42
C SER A 331 10.25 15.60 33.95
N LEU A 332 10.37 15.96 32.67
CA LEU A 332 9.55 16.99 32.03
C LEU A 332 8.36 16.32 31.32
N TYR A 333 7.16 16.45 31.89
CA TYR A 333 5.91 16.00 31.27
C TYR A 333 5.33 17.11 30.40
N ILE A 334 5.13 16.87 29.10
CA ILE A 334 4.40 17.76 28.20
C ILE A 334 3.09 17.08 27.82
N ARG A 335 1.99 17.48 28.47
CA ARG A 335 0.65 16.97 28.15
C ARG A 335 -0.02 17.89 27.14
N GLY A 336 -0.21 17.43 25.91
CA GLY A 336 -1.00 18.12 24.89
C GLY A 336 -2.49 17.98 25.19
N LEU A 337 -3.15 19.06 25.63
CA LEU A 337 -4.60 19.09 25.77
C LEU A 337 -5.24 19.27 24.39
N TYR A 338 -5.72 18.17 23.80
CA TYR A 338 -6.73 18.24 22.74
C TYR A 338 -8.08 18.61 23.37
N GLY A 339 -8.38 19.90 23.42
CA GLY A 339 -9.73 20.39 23.66
C GLY A 339 -10.56 20.23 22.39
N ARG A 340 -11.48 19.24 22.38
CA ARG A 340 -12.67 19.32 21.52
C ARG A 340 -13.42 20.59 21.92
N SER A 341 -13.56 21.54 21.00
CA SER A 341 -14.63 22.54 21.09
C SER A 341 -15.68 22.20 20.05
N GLN A 342 -16.88 21.90 20.54
CA GLN A 342 -18.13 22.07 19.81
C GLN A 342 -18.36 23.56 19.47
N TYR A 343 -19.37 23.79 18.61
CA TYR A 343 -19.91 25.05 18.08
C TYR A 343 -19.12 25.57 16.87
N CYS A 344 -19.61 25.50 15.63
CA CYS A 344 -20.94 25.82 15.10
C CYS A 344 -21.30 24.96 13.87
#